data_AF-A0A7S0IUW1-F1
#
_entry.id   AF-A0A7S0IUW1-F1
#
_cell.length_a   1.000
_cell.length_b   1.000
_cell.length_c   1.000
_cell.angle_alpha   90.00
_cell.angle_beta   90.00
_cell.angle_gamma   90.00
#
_symmetry.space_group_name_H-M   'P 1'
#
loop_
_entity.id
_entity.type
_entity.pdbx_description
1 polymer ?
#
loop_
_entity_poly.entity_id
_entity_poly.type
_entity_poly.pdbx_seq_one_letter_code
_entity_poly.pdbx_strand_id
1 'polypeptide(L)'
;LLRGSSVRNTEYVLGLVINTGADTKVMQGARKPPLKQSTMDRSINLMMGFIVVTLVCMCTLSSVLKSAWVVDNRDKHWYLELQDSSVNVLIDFLYFLVLLASFVSVTLGVSIQMCKFAIAWFMANSLATYDETCDTSLKVRTAELVDEIGIISHIFSDKTGTLTSNRMEFRRAVFGGREYGCGDTAIAETLGKANTAARRSDALPPYAGCRPTTEPYIQFEEAAAADSIWDALQGV
;
A
#
# COMPACT_ATOMS: atom_id res chain seq x y z
N LEU A 1 6.99 33.66 5.11
CA LEU A 1 6.28 32.43 5.50
C LEU A 1 6.01 31.60 4.26
N LEU A 2 6.37 30.30 4.26
CA LEU A 2 6.08 29.40 3.13
C LEU A 2 4.73 28.71 3.35
N ARG A 3 4.05 28.33 2.26
CA ARG A 3 2.72 27.70 2.27
C ARG A 3 2.60 26.47 3.19
N GLY A 4 3.69 25.70 3.35
CA GLY A 4 3.72 24.49 4.18
C GLY A 4 4.23 24.71 5.62
N SER A 5 4.55 25.95 6.01
CA SER A 5 5.08 26.25 7.34
C SER A 5 3.95 26.62 8.30
N SER A 6 3.94 26.03 9.48
CA SER A 6 3.08 26.44 10.59
C SER A 6 3.85 27.43 11.46
N VAL A 7 3.31 28.65 11.63
CA VAL A 7 3.84 29.64 12.57
C VAL A 7 3.45 29.21 13.99
N ARG A 8 4.41 29.26 14.91
CA ARG A 8 4.22 28.91 16.31
C ARG A 8 4.85 29.98 17.20
N ASN A 9 4.34 30.10 18.43
CA ASN A 9 4.91 30.96 19.48
C ASN A 9 4.88 32.48 19.19
N THR A 10 3.85 32.98 18.49
CA THR A 10 3.61 34.41 18.26
C THR A 10 2.11 34.65 18.10
N GLU A 11 1.58 35.75 18.66
CA GLU A 11 0.14 36.06 18.59
C GLU A 11 -0.34 36.41 17.17
N TYR A 12 0.39 37.28 16.47
CA TYR A 12 0.08 37.64 15.09
C TYR A 12 1.34 37.98 14.30
N VAL A 13 1.24 37.87 12.98
CA VAL A 13 2.27 38.27 12.03
C VAL A 13 1.60 39.05 10.91
N LEU A 14 2.08 40.27 10.66
CA LEU A 14 1.72 41.04 9.47
C LEU A 14 2.64 40.63 8.32
N GLY A 15 2.06 40.26 7.18
CA GLY A 15 2.82 39.79 6.03
C GLY A 15 2.17 40.18 4.71
N LEU A 16 3.01 40.41 3.70
CA LEU A 16 2.59 40.64 2.32
C LEU A 16 2.66 39.31 1.54
N VAL A 17 1.58 38.95 0.86
CA VAL A 17 1.54 37.76 0.01
C VAL A 17 2.21 38.07 -1.32
N ILE A 18 3.35 37.42 -1.59
CA ILE A 18 4.11 37.61 -2.84
C ILE A 18 3.69 36.56 -3.89
N ASN A 19 3.60 35.29 -3.50
CA ASN A 19 3.27 34.18 -4.40
C ASN A 19 2.00 33.46 -3.93
N THR A 20 1.10 33.15 -4.87
CA THR A 20 -0.17 32.44 -4.62
C THR A 20 -0.28 31.16 -5.44
N GLY A 21 -1.10 30.21 -4.98
CA GLY A 21 -1.42 29.00 -5.75
C GLY A 21 -0.20 28.20 -6.22
N ALA A 22 -0.09 28.02 -7.54
CA ALA A 22 0.96 27.26 -8.22
C ALA A 22 2.35 27.92 -8.10
N ASP A 23 2.42 29.23 -7.88
CA ASP A 23 3.68 29.98 -7.77
C ASP A 23 4.34 29.83 -6.39
N THR A 24 3.68 29.15 -5.45
CA THR A 24 4.28 28.85 -4.14
C THR A 24 5.38 27.80 -4.30
N LYS A 25 6.51 27.99 -3.60
CA LYS A 25 7.69 27.09 -3.70
C LYS A 25 7.35 25.60 -3.51
N VAL A 26 6.40 25.29 -2.62
CA VAL A 26 5.94 23.91 -2.36
C VAL A 26 5.23 23.31 -3.57
N MET A 27 4.44 24.10 -4.30
CA MET A 27 3.75 23.64 -5.50
C MET A 27 4.69 23.57 -6.69
N GLN A 28 5.67 24.46 -6.80
CA GLN A 28 6.70 24.38 -7.83
C GLN A 28 7.57 23.11 -7.69
N GLY A 29 7.77 22.62 -6.46
CA GLY A 29 8.41 21.32 -6.20
C GLY A 29 7.48 20.12 -6.39
N ALA A 30 6.15 20.33 -6.45
CA ALA A 30 5.19 19.25 -6.61
C ALA A 30 5.06 18.86 -8.09
N ARG A 31 5.24 17.57 -8.38
CA ARG A 31 4.93 17.01 -9.71
C ARG A 31 3.45 16.65 -9.79
N LYS A 32 2.83 16.90 -10.96
CA LYS A 32 1.46 16.45 -11.23
C LYS A 32 1.38 14.93 -10.97
N PRO A 33 0.41 14.46 -10.16
CA PRO A 33 0.31 13.04 -9.85
C PRO A 33 0.10 12.24 -11.14
N PRO A 34 0.97 11.27 -11.45
CA PRO A 34 0.77 10.40 -12.61
C PRO A 34 -0.43 9.49 -12.36
N LEU A 35 -1.09 9.07 -13.43
CA LEU A 35 -2.09 8.01 -13.35
C LEU A 35 -1.36 6.71 -13.01
N LYS A 36 -1.71 6.10 -11.88
CA LYS A 36 -1.07 4.87 -11.40
C LYS A 36 -1.88 3.69 -11.92
N GLN A 37 -1.23 2.72 -12.55
CA GLN A 37 -1.84 1.48 -13.00
C GLN A 37 -1.07 0.31 -12.41
N SER A 38 -1.76 -0.77 -12.04
CA SER A 38 -1.08 -1.96 -11.54
C SER A 38 -0.37 -2.70 -12.68
N THR A 39 0.73 -3.34 -12.35
CA THR A 39 1.45 -4.28 -13.22
C THR A 39 0.58 -5.47 -13.58
N MET A 40 -0.33 -5.89 -12.69
CA MET A 40 -1.29 -6.96 -12.96
C MET A 40 -2.27 -6.56 -14.07
N ASP A 41 -2.77 -5.31 -14.10
CA ASP A 41 -3.67 -4.85 -15.16
C ASP A 41 -2.99 -4.92 -16.54
N ARG A 42 -1.68 -4.63 -16.59
CA ARG A 42 -0.89 -4.79 -17.83
C ARG A 42 -0.79 -6.25 -18.26
N SER A 43 -0.57 -7.16 -17.31
CA SER A 43 -0.52 -8.60 -17.57
C SER A 43 -1.87 -9.14 -18.06
N ILE A 44 -2.98 -8.73 -17.43
CA ILE A 44 -4.33 -9.09 -17.83
C ILE A 44 -4.62 -8.63 -19.27
N ASN A 45 -4.26 -7.38 -19.61
CA ASN A 45 -4.44 -6.87 -20.97
C ASN A 45 -3.65 -7.67 -22.01
N LEU A 46 -2.44 -8.11 -21.67
CA LEU A 46 -1.63 -8.96 -22.53
C LEU A 46 -2.24 -10.35 -22.72
N MET A 47 -2.72 -10.98 -21.64
CA MET A 47 -3.44 -12.26 -21.70
C MET A 47 -4.74 -12.15 -22.49
N MET A 48 -5.49 -11.06 -22.33
CA MET A 48 -6.70 -10.78 -23.11
C MET A 48 -6.39 -10.70 -24.60
N GLY A 49 -5.27 -10.06 -24.96
CA GLY A 49 -4.76 -10.06 -26.33
C GLY A 49 -4.49 -11.47 -26.87
N PHE A 50 -3.85 -12.33 -26.08
CA PHE A 50 -3.62 -13.73 -26.46
C PHE A 50 -4.93 -14.50 -26.69
N ILE A 51 -5.94 -14.32 -25.84
CA ILE A 51 -7.26 -14.98 -25.98
C ILE A 51 -7.96 -14.53 -27.27
N VAL A 52 -7.89 -13.24 -27.61
CA VAL A 52 -8.48 -12.72 -28.85
C VAL A 52 -7.79 -13.30 -30.08
N VAL A 53 -6.46 -13.42 -30.06
CA VAL A 53 -5.70 -14.03 -31.16
C VAL A 53 -6.06 -15.50 -31.32
N THR A 54 -6.08 -16.28 -30.23
CA THR A 54 -6.46 -17.70 -30.30
C THR A 54 -7.90 -17.91 -30.74
N LEU A 55 -8.82 -17.00 -30.35
CA LEU A 55 -10.20 -16.99 -30.86
C LEU A 55 -10.23 -16.85 -32.39
N VAL A 56 -9.55 -15.85 -32.95
CA VAL A 56 -9.52 -15.63 -34.40
C VAL A 56 -8.91 -16.84 -35.13
N CYS A 57 -7.85 -17.44 -34.57
CA CYS A 57 -7.27 -18.67 -35.11
C CYS A 57 -8.26 -19.84 -35.12
N MET A 58 -9.03 -20.04 -34.03
CA MET A 58 -10.03 -21.11 -33.97
C MET A 58 -11.22 -20.85 -34.90
N CYS A 59 -11.67 -19.61 -35.05
CA CYS A 59 -12.74 -19.24 -35.99
C CYS A 59 -12.31 -19.48 -37.45
N THR A 60 -11.09 -19.07 -37.81
CA THR A 60 -10.55 -19.32 -39.16
C THR A 60 -10.37 -20.80 -39.44
N LEU A 61 -9.79 -21.56 -38.50
CA LEU A 61 -9.65 -23.01 -38.61
C LEU A 61 -11.01 -23.70 -38.80
N SER A 62 -12.00 -23.34 -37.97
CA SER A 62 -13.35 -23.93 -38.03
C SER A 62 -14.07 -23.62 -39.35
N SER A 63 -13.93 -22.38 -39.85
CA SER A 63 -14.48 -21.98 -41.16
C SER A 63 -13.86 -22.79 -42.31
N VAL A 64 -12.53 -22.96 -42.30
CA VAL A 64 -11.83 -23.78 -43.31
C VAL A 64 -12.25 -25.24 -43.22
N LEU A 65 -12.28 -25.85 -42.03
CA LEU A 65 -12.71 -27.23 -41.86
C LEU A 65 -14.16 -27.45 -42.32
N LYS A 66 -15.07 -26.52 -41.99
CA LYS A 66 -16.46 -26.55 -42.46
C LYS A 66 -16.51 -26.52 -43.98
N SER A 67 -15.78 -25.59 -44.61
CA SER A 67 -15.75 -25.46 -46.07
C SER A 67 -15.21 -26.71 -46.76
N ALA A 68 -14.15 -27.31 -46.21
CA ALA A 68 -13.57 -28.54 -46.73
C ALA A 68 -14.53 -29.73 -46.60
N TRP A 69 -15.23 -29.83 -45.46
CA TRP A 69 -16.22 -30.89 -45.22
C TRP A 69 -17.43 -30.76 -46.13
N VAL A 70 -17.93 -29.54 -46.35
CA VAL A 70 -19.04 -29.26 -47.27
C VAL A 70 -18.69 -29.70 -48.70
N VAL A 71 -17.47 -29.47 -49.15
CA VAL A 71 -17.03 -29.88 -50.50
C VAL A 71 -16.99 -31.41 -50.66
N ASP A 72 -16.51 -32.16 -49.66
CA ASP A 72 -16.41 -33.63 -49.74
C ASP A 72 -17.76 -34.37 -49.56
N ASN A 73 -18.69 -33.76 -48.83
CA ASN A 73 -19.94 -34.41 -48.42
C ASN A 73 -21.20 -33.92 -49.14
N ARG A 74 -21.10 -32.88 -49.98
CA ARG A 74 -22.25 -32.33 -50.74
C ARG A 74 -23.02 -33.36 -51.56
N ASP A 75 -22.33 -34.34 -52.14
CA ASP A 75 -22.93 -35.34 -53.02
C ASP A 75 -23.44 -36.58 -52.24
N LYS A 76 -23.01 -36.75 -50.98
CA LYS A 76 -23.31 -37.94 -50.15
C LYS A 76 -24.56 -37.79 -49.29
N HIS A 77 -24.95 -36.56 -48.94
CA HIS A 77 -26.06 -36.30 -48.03
C HIS A 77 -27.16 -35.45 -48.69
N TRP A 78 -28.02 -36.11 -49.47
CA TRP A 78 -29.11 -35.48 -50.23
C TRP A 78 -30.17 -34.77 -49.37
N TYR A 79 -30.34 -35.18 -48.11
CA TYR A 79 -31.34 -34.60 -47.19
C TYR A 79 -30.94 -33.25 -46.57
N LEU A 80 -29.70 -32.83 -46.78
CA LEU A 80 -29.06 -31.75 -46.04
C LEU A 80 -28.96 -30.46 -46.90
N GLU A 81 -29.45 -30.50 -48.14
CA GLU A 81 -29.55 -29.37 -49.09
C GLU A 81 -28.25 -28.53 -49.22
N LEU A 82 -27.09 -29.19 -49.17
CA LEU A 82 -25.78 -28.53 -49.33
C LEU A 82 -25.53 -27.94 -50.72
N GLN A 83 -26.35 -28.29 -51.72
CA GLN A 83 -26.07 -28.06 -53.14
C GLN A 83 -26.37 -26.62 -53.62
N ASP A 84 -27.30 -25.92 -52.98
CA ASP A 84 -27.63 -24.51 -53.24
C ASP A 84 -26.92 -23.54 -52.29
N SER A 85 -26.19 -24.05 -51.29
CA SER A 85 -25.48 -23.23 -50.31
C SER A 85 -24.17 -22.70 -50.90
N SER A 86 -24.15 -21.42 -51.31
CA SER A 86 -22.91 -20.73 -51.65
C SER A 86 -21.95 -20.74 -50.45
N VAL A 87 -20.76 -21.34 -50.63
CA VAL A 87 -19.72 -21.44 -49.60
C VAL A 87 -19.10 -20.06 -49.35
N ASN A 88 -19.74 -19.30 -48.48
CA ASN A 88 -19.29 -17.98 -48.07
C ASN A 88 -18.41 -18.12 -46.83
N VAL A 89 -17.10 -18.32 -47.05
CA VAL A 89 -16.09 -18.43 -45.98
C VAL A 89 -16.18 -17.28 -44.99
N LEU A 90 -16.51 -16.07 -45.46
CA LEU A 90 -16.71 -14.90 -44.60
C LEU A 90 -17.94 -15.01 -43.68
N ILE A 91 -19.07 -15.52 -44.19
CA ILE A 91 -20.29 -15.71 -43.39
C ILE A 91 -20.05 -16.83 -42.37
N ASP A 92 -19.39 -17.91 -42.78
CA ASP A 92 -19.03 -19.01 -41.91
C ASP A 92 -18.05 -18.57 -40.82
N PHE A 93 -17.08 -17.73 -41.15
CA PHE A 93 -16.16 -17.14 -40.17
C PHE A 93 -16.91 -16.27 -39.16
N LEU A 94 -17.80 -15.38 -39.61
CA LEU A 94 -18.61 -14.55 -38.72
C LEU A 94 -19.57 -15.37 -37.84
N TYR A 95 -20.12 -16.45 -38.39
CA TYR A 95 -20.95 -17.39 -37.64
C TYR A 95 -20.16 -18.03 -36.49
N PHE A 96 -18.97 -18.58 -36.77
CA PHE A 96 -18.11 -19.15 -35.74
C PHE A 96 -17.59 -18.10 -34.76
N LEU A 97 -17.36 -16.87 -35.21
CA LEU A 97 -16.96 -15.76 -34.36
C LEU A 97 -18.05 -15.41 -33.33
N VAL A 98 -19.32 -15.34 -33.72
CA VAL A 98 -20.42 -15.11 -32.78
C VAL A 98 -20.61 -16.30 -31.83
N LEU A 99 -20.50 -17.53 -32.34
CA LEU A 99 -20.63 -18.75 -31.54
C LEU A 99 -19.53 -18.83 -30.46
N LEU A 100 -18.28 -18.58 -30.85
CA LEU A 100 -17.12 -18.63 -29.98
C LEU A 100 -16.86 -17.32 -29.22
N ALA A 101 -17.59 -16.23 -29.49
CA ALA A 101 -17.45 -14.96 -28.77
C ALA A 101 -17.66 -15.11 -27.25
N SER A 102 -18.43 -16.13 -26.82
CA SER A 102 -18.62 -16.49 -25.41
C SER A 102 -17.33 -16.96 -24.70
N PHE A 103 -16.31 -17.39 -25.45
CA PHE A 103 -14.99 -17.71 -24.89
C PHE A 103 -14.21 -16.46 -24.48
N VAL A 104 -14.44 -15.31 -25.13
CA VAL A 104 -13.88 -14.03 -24.68
C VAL A 104 -14.72 -13.59 -23.48
N SER A 105 -14.29 -14.04 -22.31
CA SER A 105 -14.95 -13.72 -21.06
C SER A 105 -14.81 -12.23 -20.74
N VAL A 106 -15.80 -11.44 -21.15
CA VAL A 106 -15.96 -10.03 -20.72
C VAL A 106 -16.12 -9.95 -19.19
N THR A 107 -16.63 -11.03 -18.58
CA THR A 107 -16.86 -11.09 -17.13
C THR A 107 -15.56 -11.15 -16.34
N LEU A 108 -14.46 -11.70 -16.87
CA LEU A 108 -13.19 -11.81 -16.16
C LEU A 108 -12.65 -10.45 -15.69
N GLY A 109 -12.66 -9.44 -16.58
CA GLY A 109 -12.17 -8.11 -16.26
C GLY A 109 -12.99 -7.44 -15.16
N VAL A 110 -14.32 -7.54 -15.24
CA VAL A 110 -15.23 -6.99 -14.24
C VAL A 110 -15.10 -7.74 -12.91
N SER A 111 -14.97 -9.06 -12.93
CA SER A 111 -14.78 -9.88 -11.74
C SER A 111 -13.51 -9.50 -10.98
N ILE A 112 -12.38 -9.28 -11.67
CA ILE A 112 -11.13 -8.86 -11.02
C ILE A 112 -11.28 -7.47 -10.39
N GLN A 113 -11.93 -6.53 -11.06
CA GLN A 113 -12.21 -5.21 -10.48
C GLN A 113 -13.10 -5.30 -9.23
N MET A 114 -14.12 -6.15 -9.25
CA MET A 114 -14.97 -6.41 -8.09
C MET A 114 -14.18 -7.03 -6.94
N CYS A 115 -13.25 -7.96 -7.22
CA CYS A 115 -12.35 -8.50 -6.20
C CYS A 115 -11.46 -7.43 -5.59
N LYS A 116 -10.81 -6.58 -6.40
CA LYS A 116 -9.98 -5.46 -5.91
C LYS A 116 -10.78 -4.51 -5.03
N PHE A 117 -12.01 -4.19 -5.44
CA PHE A 117 -12.92 -3.38 -4.64
C PHE A 117 -13.30 -4.06 -3.31
N ALA A 118 -13.62 -5.35 -3.33
CA ALA A 118 -13.96 -6.10 -2.13
C ALA A 118 -12.78 -6.14 -1.12
N ILE A 119 -11.56 -6.37 -1.60
CA ILE A 119 -10.35 -6.33 -0.75
C ILE A 119 -10.13 -4.93 -0.19
N ALA A 120 -10.25 -3.88 -1.00
CA ALA A 120 -10.16 -2.50 -0.55
C ALA A 120 -11.17 -2.17 0.55
N TRP A 121 -12.42 -2.61 0.36
CA TRP A 121 -13.49 -2.44 1.34
C TRP A 121 -13.19 -3.19 2.64
N PHE A 122 -12.72 -4.42 2.55
CA PHE A 122 -12.34 -5.20 3.73
C PHE A 122 -11.18 -4.54 4.51
N MET A 123 -10.16 -4.04 3.81
CA MET A 123 -9.05 -3.31 4.45
C MET A 123 -9.51 -2.04 5.17
N ALA A 124 -10.42 -1.27 4.57
CA ALA A 124 -10.93 -0.03 5.17
C ALA A 124 -11.81 -0.27 6.42
N ASN A 125 -12.50 -1.42 6.48
CA ASN A 125 -13.38 -1.80 7.59
C ASN A 125 -12.69 -2.68 8.64
N SER A 126 -11.37 -2.89 8.53
CA SER A 126 -10.62 -3.68 9.51
C SER A 126 -10.31 -2.86 10.76
N LEU A 127 -10.72 -3.35 11.93
CA LEU A 127 -10.39 -2.75 13.23
C LEU A 127 -8.89 -2.84 13.56
N ALA A 128 -8.16 -3.78 12.95
CA ALA A 128 -6.73 -3.96 13.21
C ALA A 128 -5.86 -2.78 12.74
N THR A 129 -6.39 -1.92 11.86
CA THR A 129 -5.68 -0.75 11.31
C THR A 129 -6.28 0.57 11.81
N TYR A 130 -7.11 0.52 12.84
CA TYR A 130 -7.69 1.70 13.47
C TYR A 130 -6.72 2.27 14.52
N ASP A 131 -6.49 3.59 14.46
CA ASP A 131 -5.71 4.32 15.45
C ASP A 131 -6.63 5.08 16.41
N GLU A 132 -6.63 4.68 17.67
CA GLU A 132 -7.43 5.29 18.74
C GLU A 132 -6.99 6.72 19.06
N THR A 133 -5.71 7.05 18.89
CA THR A 133 -5.17 8.37 19.31
C THR A 133 -5.64 9.49 18.39
N CYS A 134 -5.78 9.18 17.10
CA CYS A 134 -6.20 10.13 16.08
C CYS A 134 -7.66 9.94 15.65
N ASP A 135 -8.36 8.92 16.18
CA ASP A 135 -9.70 8.49 15.75
C ASP A 135 -9.80 8.33 14.22
N THR A 136 -8.81 7.63 13.65
CA THR A 136 -8.71 7.44 12.19
C THR A 136 -8.48 5.99 11.83
N SER A 137 -9.32 5.48 10.93
CA SER A 137 -9.11 4.19 10.25
C SER A 137 -8.33 4.36 8.94
N LEU A 138 -7.78 3.25 8.44
CA LEU A 138 -7.16 3.14 7.13
C LEU A 138 -8.14 3.58 6.02
N LYS A 139 -7.77 4.59 5.25
CA LYS A 139 -8.55 5.06 4.09
C LYS A 139 -7.87 4.65 2.79
N VAL A 140 -8.46 3.70 2.07
CA VAL A 140 -8.00 3.29 0.74
C VAL A 140 -8.46 4.32 -0.29
N ARG A 141 -7.51 5.09 -0.86
CA ARG A 141 -7.80 6.13 -1.87
C ARG A 141 -7.85 5.60 -3.30
N THR A 142 -7.22 4.45 -3.57
CA THR A 142 -7.10 3.89 -4.92
C THR A 142 -7.16 2.37 -4.84
N ALA A 143 -8.29 1.77 -5.21
CA ALA A 143 -8.50 0.32 -5.15
C ALA A 143 -7.72 -0.46 -6.24
N GLU A 144 -7.34 0.21 -7.34
CA GLU A 144 -6.60 -0.43 -8.44
C GLU A 144 -5.21 -0.93 -8.04
N LEU A 145 -4.62 -0.36 -6.98
CA LEU A 145 -3.24 -0.63 -6.53
C LEU A 145 -3.17 -1.58 -5.32
N VAL A 146 -4.28 -2.21 -4.96
CA VAL A 146 -4.33 -3.08 -3.77
C VAL A 146 -3.48 -4.33 -3.96
N ASP A 147 -3.41 -4.84 -5.18
CA ASP A 147 -2.55 -5.95 -5.59
C ASP A 147 -1.06 -5.60 -5.56
N GLU A 148 -0.69 -4.36 -5.88
CA GLU A 148 0.70 -3.89 -5.82
C GLU A 148 1.29 -3.97 -4.40
N ILE A 149 0.46 -3.84 -3.36
CA ILE A 149 0.90 -3.90 -1.96
C ILE A 149 1.56 -5.26 -1.65
N GLY A 150 1.11 -6.34 -2.31
CA GLY A 150 1.67 -7.68 -2.15
C GLY A 150 3.03 -7.90 -2.84
N ILE A 151 3.47 -6.96 -3.69
CA ILE A 151 4.65 -7.11 -4.56
C ILE A 151 5.75 -6.09 -4.19
N ILE A 152 5.52 -5.25 -3.17
CA ILE A 152 6.48 -4.22 -2.75
C ILE A 152 7.77 -4.86 -2.22
N SER A 153 8.91 -4.50 -2.83
CA SER A 153 10.24 -4.96 -2.42
C SER A 153 11.01 -3.96 -1.55
N HIS A 154 10.73 -2.66 -1.73
CA HIS A 154 11.45 -1.58 -1.06
C HIS A 154 10.45 -0.60 -0.45
N ILE A 155 10.66 -0.27 0.83
CA ILE A 155 9.90 0.74 1.55
C ILE A 155 10.83 1.92 1.82
N PHE A 156 10.51 3.07 1.21
CA PHE A 156 11.19 4.33 1.50
C PHE A 156 10.42 5.05 2.59
N SER A 157 11.00 5.11 3.78
CA SER A 157 10.40 5.78 4.94
C SER A 157 11.06 7.12 5.20
N ASP A 158 10.26 8.15 5.47
CA ASP A 158 10.77 9.42 5.99
C ASP A 158 11.08 9.27 7.49
N LYS A 159 12.06 10.01 8.00
CA LYS A 159 12.42 9.96 9.42
C LYS A 159 11.38 10.70 10.25
N THR A 160 11.15 11.97 9.92
CA THR A 160 10.38 12.88 10.77
C THR A 160 8.90 12.78 10.46
N GLY A 161 8.08 12.46 11.46
CA GLY A 161 6.64 12.30 11.28
C GLY A 161 6.21 10.96 10.67
N THR A 162 7.15 10.03 10.43
CA THR A 162 6.84 8.63 10.09
C THR A 162 7.57 7.68 11.02
N LEU A 163 8.91 7.64 11.02
CA LEU A 163 9.65 6.79 11.96
C LEU A 163 9.65 7.33 13.39
N THR A 164 9.68 8.67 13.53
CA THR A 164 9.70 9.32 14.84
C THR A 164 8.48 10.21 15.02
N SER A 165 7.77 10.06 16.14
CA SER A 165 6.82 11.06 16.61
C SER A 165 7.56 12.33 17.02
N ASN A 166 6.94 13.50 16.84
CA ASN A 166 7.53 14.78 17.21
C ASN A 166 7.38 15.05 18.72
N ARG A 167 7.81 14.09 19.55
CA ARG A 167 7.81 14.15 21.00
C ARG A 167 9.21 13.79 21.48
N MET A 168 9.92 14.79 22.01
CA MET A 168 11.27 14.63 22.53
C MET A 168 11.21 14.45 24.04
N GLU A 169 11.68 13.31 24.51
CA GLU A 169 11.78 13.02 25.94
C GLU A 169 13.25 12.91 26.31
N PHE A 170 13.67 13.72 27.28
CA PHE A 170 14.99 13.57 27.87
C PHE A 170 15.01 12.27 28.67
N ARG A 171 15.99 11.39 28.45
CA ARG A 171 16.01 10.06 29.08
C ARG A 171 17.22 9.82 29.98
N ARG A 172 18.41 10.15 29.49
CA ARG A 172 19.68 9.88 30.17
C ARG A 172 20.65 11.03 29.97
N ALA A 173 21.52 11.21 30.95
CA ALA A 173 22.62 12.15 30.92
C ALA A 173 23.86 11.53 31.56
N VAL A 174 25.04 11.98 31.15
CA VAL A 174 26.31 11.62 31.80
C VAL A 174 26.98 12.90 32.28
N PHE A 175 27.22 13.00 33.58
CA PHE A 175 27.89 14.13 34.20
C PHE A 175 29.05 13.62 35.08
N GLY A 176 30.24 14.19 34.90
CA GLY A 176 31.42 13.84 35.72
C GLY A 176 31.81 12.36 35.69
N GLY A 177 31.54 11.65 34.59
CA GLY A 177 31.78 10.20 34.47
C GLY A 177 30.72 9.32 35.14
N ARG A 178 29.64 9.90 35.68
CA ARG A 178 28.49 9.17 36.24
C ARG A 178 27.29 9.29 35.31
N GLU A 179 26.62 8.16 35.07
CA GLU A 179 25.41 8.09 34.26
C GLU A 179 24.16 8.27 35.14
N TYR A 180 23.26 9.14 34.70
CA TYR A 180 21.99 9.46 35.33
C TYR A 180 20.84 9.12 34.37
N GLY A 181 19.80 8.48 34.89
CA GLY A 181 18.61 8.07 34.15
C GLY A 181 18.39 6.56 34.11
N CYS A 182 17.25 6.13 34.62
CA CYS A 182 16.79 4.73 34.64
C CYS A 182 15.69 4.51 33.60
N GLY A 183 15.70 3.35 32.93
CA GLY A 183 14.66 2.92 32.01
C GLY A 183 15.16 2.62 30.59
N ASP A 184 14.66 1.52 30.03
CA ASP A 184 14.85 1.17 28.63
C ASP A 184 13.89 1.99 27.76
N THR A 185 14.33 2.36 26.56
CA THR A 185 13.41 2.99 25.59
C THR A 185 12.38 1.97 25.13
N ALA A 186 11.17 2.41 24.76
CA ALA A 186 10.18 1.52 24.12
C ALA A 186 10.78 0.77 22.89
N ILE A 187 11.76 1.38 22.24
CA ILE A 187 12.55 0.79 21.15
C ILE A 187 13.47 -0.33 21.68
N ALA A 188 14.19 -0.11 22.78
CA ALA A 188 15.01 -1.13 23.41
C ALA A 188 14.17 -2.30 23.97
N GLU A 189 12.97 -2.02 24.50
CA GLU A 189 12.07 -3.05 25.01
C GLU A 189 11.50 -3.92 23.87
N THR A 190 11.07 -3.30 22.76
CA THR A 190 10.59 -4.02 21.57
C THR A 190 11.71 -4.81 20.87
N LEU A 191 12.91 -4.25 20.77
CA LEU A 191 14.11 -4.97 20.29
C LEU A 191 14.51 -6.11 21.24
N GLY A 192 14.38 -5.91 22.55
CA GLY A 192 14.64 -6.92 23.57
C GLY A 192 13.70 -8.12 23.45
N LYS A 193 12.41 -7.88 23.18
CA LYS A 193 11.40 -8.91 22.93
C LYS A 193 11.65 -9.67 21.61
N ALA A 194 12.12 -8.98 20.56
CA ALA A 194 12.49 -9.62 19.30
C ALA A 194 13.76 -10.49 19.40
N ASN A 195 14.73 -10.08 20.23
CA ASN A 195 16.01 -10.78 20.45
C ASN A 195 16.00 -11.82 21.57
N THR A 196 14.84 -12.16 22.16
CA THR A 196 14.74 -13.15 23.24
C THR A 196 15.19 -14.58 22.84
N ALA A 197 15.42 -14.85 21.54
CA ALA A 197 16.02 -16.09 21.07
C ALA A 197 17.57 -16.13 21.16
N ALA A 198 18.23 -15.01 21.46
CA ALA A 198 19.69 -14.91 21.48
C ALA A 198 20.18 -14.04 22.65
N ARG A 199 19.84 -14.41 23.90
CA ARG A 199 20.39 -13.72 25.07
C ARG A 199 21.69 -14.37 25.54
N ARG A 200 22.82 -13.71 25.25
CA ARG A 200 24.07 -13.87 26.00
C ARG A 200 23.87 -13.19 27.36
N SER A 201 24.20 -13.91 28.43
CA SER A 201 24.03 -13.49 29.82
C SER A 201 25.08 -12.44 30.19
N ASP A 202 24.82 -11.18 29.87
CA ASP A 202 25.59 -10.08 30.46
C ASP A 202 24.90 -9.64 31.75
N ALA A 203 25.66 -9.68 32.84
CA ALA A 203 25.20 -9.36 34.18
C ALA A 203 24.63 -7.94 34.25
N LEU A 204 23.47 -7.80 34.90
CA LEU A 204 22.85 -6.50 35.15
C LEU A 204 23.80 -5.60 35.96
N PRO A 205 23.97 -4.32 35.58
CA PRO A 205 24.76 -3.39 36.36
C PRO A 205 24.10 -3.16 37.74
N PRO A 206 24.90 -2.81 38.78
CA PRO A 206 24.48 -2.79 40.18
C PRO A 206 23.34 -1.85 40.56
N TYR A 207 22.80 -1.07 39.62
CA TYR A 207 21.65 -0.16 39.82
C TYR A 207 20.30 -0.75 39.36
N ALA A 208 20.24 -2.01 38.94
CA ALA A 208 19.03 -2.69 38.45
C ALA A 208 17.89 -2.88 39.49
N GLY A 209 18.01 -2.29 40.69
CA GLY A 209 17.04 -2.41 41.78
C GLY A 209 15.90 -1.37 41.78
N CYS A 210 15.97 -0.31 40.97
CA CYS A 210 14.89 0.68 40.92
C CYS A 210 13.69 0.13 40.14
N ARG A 211 12.68 -0.35 40.86
CA ARG A 211 11.36 -0.63 40.28
C ARG A 211 10.68 0.69 39.93
N PRO A 212 10.15 0.89 38.71
CA PRO A 212 9.28 2.02 38.42
C PRO A 212 7.90 1.74 39.06
N THR A 213 7.51 2.55 40.04
CA THR A 213 6.19 2.43 40.71
C THR A 213 5.07 3.18 40.01
N THR A 214 5.31 3.88 38.91
CA THR A 214 4.29 4.57 38.13
C THR A 214 4.79 4.75 36.69
N GLU A 215 3.87 5.07 35.76
CA GLU A 215 4.06 5.25 34.32
C GLU A 215 5.42 5.84 33.88
N PRO A 216 5.91 5.58 32.64
CA PRO A 216 7.29 5.86 32.21
C PRO A 216 7.55 7.34 31.90
N TYR A 217 7.02 8.23 32.74
CA TYR A 217 7.36 9.63 32.84
C TYR A 217 8.46 9.76 33.88
N ILE A 218 9.57 10.39 33.50
CA ILE A 218 10.60 10.75 34.47
C ILE A 218 9.95 11.81 35.37
N GLN A 219 9.55 11.41 36.58
CA GLN A 219 9.08 12.33 37.60
C GLN A 219 10.29 13.17 38.04
N PHE A 220 10.44 14.34 37.43
CA PHE A 220 11.22 15.44 38.01
C PHE A 220 10.39 16.22 39.04
N GLU A 221 9.25 15.70 39.48
CA GLU A 221 8.36 16.41 40.43
C GLU A 221 9.01 16.53 41.82
N GLU A 222 9.89 15.58 42.19
CA GLU A 222 10.75 15.71 43.37
C GLU A 222 11.89 16.72 43.19
N ALA A 223 12.18 17.16 41.97
CA ALA A 223 13.20 18.17 41.69
C ALA A 223 12.73 19.60 41.94
N ALA A 224 11.42 19.86 41.84
CA ALA A 224 10.85 21.20 42.05
C ALA A 224 10.81 21.59 43.53
N ALA A 225 10.85 20.61 44.44
CA ALA A 225 10.89 20.82 45.88
C ALA A 225 12.32 20.87 46.45
N ALA A 226 13.34 20.64 45.61
CA ALA A 226 14.73 20.62 46.00
C ALA A 226 15.40 21.97 45.73
N ASP A 227 16.11 22.52 46.73
CA ASP A 227 16.79 23.81 46.63
C ASP A 227 17.90 23.84 45.56
N SER A 228 18.32 22.67 45.06
CA SER A 228 19.29 22.53 43.98
C SER A 228 18.98 21.38 43.03
N ILE A 229 19.32 21.56 41.74
CA ILE A 229 19.26 20.49 40.70
C ILE A 229 20.06 19.24 41.12
N TRP A 230 21.05 19.40 42.00
CA TRP A 230 21.92 18.33 42.45
C TRP A 230 21.24 17.42 43.49
N ASP A 231 20.35 17.95 44.33
CA ASP A 231 19.59 17.17 45.30
C ASP A 231 18.48 16.36 44.61
N ALA A 232 17.87 16.94 43.56
CA ALA A 232 16.89 16.27 42.72
C ALA A 232 17.43 15.03 41.97
N LEU A 233 18.69 15.07 41.55
CA LEU A 233 19.35 13.99 40.82
C LEU A 233 19.87 12.87 41.74
N GLN A 234 19.89 13.10 43.06
CA GLN A 234 20.39 12.14 44.05
C GLN A 234 19.30 11.26 44.66
N GLY A 235 18.04 11.37 44.21
CA GLY A 235 16.88 10.55 44.57
C GLY A 235 17.12 9.48 45.64
N VAL A 236 16.69 9.78 46.87
CA VAL A 236 16.45 8.76 47.90
C VAL A 236 15.35 7.82 47.44
#